data_AF-A0A937E1S4-F1
#
_entry.id   AF-A0A937E1S4-F1
#
_cell.length_a   1.000
_cell.length_b   1.000
_cell.length_c   1.000
_cell.angle_alpha   90.00
_cell.angle_beta   90.00
_cell.angle_gamma   90.00
#
_symmetry.space_group_name_H-M   'P 1'
#
loop_
_entity.id
_entity.type
_entity.pdbx_description
1 polymer ?
#
loop_
_entity_poly.entity_id
_entity_poly.type
_entity_poly.pdbx_seq_one_letter_code
_entity_poly.pdbx_strand_id
1 'polypeptide(L)' 'MTDTRPDNRAVENEDLRPDEDGKPPRPATEPRGAEGSSNSGETETDPATGEQN' A
#
# COMPACT_ATOMS: atom_id res chain seq x y z
N MET A 1 -22.27 -1.67 -0.10
CA MET A 1 -22.32 -2.79 -1.06
C MET A 1 -20.94 -3.42 -1.04
N THR A 2 -20.82 -4.67 -0.58
CA THR A 2 -19.52 -5.36 -0.64
C THR A 2 -19.31 -5.81 -2.07
N ASP A 3 -18.35 -5.20 -2.75
CA ASP A 3 -17.89 -5.64 -4.06
C ASP A 3 -17.36 -7.08 -3.92
N THR A 4 -18.19 -8.07 -4.28
CA THR A 4 -17.83 -9.48 -4.19
C THR A 4 -16.87 -9.76 -5.33
N ARG A 5 -15.58 -9.50 -5.07
CA ARG A 5 -14.52 -9.84 -6.01
C ARG A 5 -14.64 -11.32 -6.42
N PRO A 6 -14.44 -11.65 -7.71
CA PRO A 6 -14.53 -13.02 -8.18
C PRO A 6 -13.46 -13.89 -7.50
N ASP A 7 -13.84 -15.05 -6.98
CA ASP A 7 -12.93 -16.02 -6.37
C ASP A 7 -12.50 -17.04 -7.44
N ASN A 8 -11.55 -16.65 -8.28
CA ASN A 8 -11.04 -17.50 -9.34
C ASN A 8 -9.52 -17.36 -9.50
N ARG A 9 -8.89 -18.33 -10.18
CA ARG A 9 -7.43 -18.37 -10.39
C ARG A 9 -6.86 -17.10 -11.05
N ALA A 10 -7.69 -16.35 -11.77
CA ALA A 10 -7.24 -15.13 -12.44
C ALA A 10 -6.88 -13.99 -11.48
N VAL A 11 -7.46 -13.98 -10.26
CA VAL A 11 -7.22 -12.91 -9.27
C VAL A 11 -6.29 -13.31 -8.13
N GLU A 12 -5.92 -14.59 -8.02
CA GLU A 12 -5.07 -15.12 -6.93
C GLU A 12 -3.76 -14.33 -6.74
N ASN A 13 -3.19 -13.85 -7.84
CA ASN A 13 -1.92 -13.11 -7.83
C ASN A 13 -2.11 -11.64 -8.22
N GLU A 14 -3.33 -11.12 -8.18
CA GLU A 14 -3.62 -9.74 -8.55
C GLU A 14 -2.72 -8.74 -7.82
N ASP A 15 -2.48 -9.00 -6.55
CA ASP A 15 -1.70 -8.17 -5.64
C ASP A 15 -0.20 -8.21 -5.94
N LEU A 16 0.28 -9.19 -6.69
CA LEU A 16 1.69 -9.35 -7.05
C LEU A 16 2.00 -8.78 -8.44
N ARG A 17 0.99 -8.33 -9.17
CA ARG A 17 1.17 -7.72 -10.48
C ARG A 17 1.66 -6.27 -10.32
N PRO A 18 2.47 -5.78 -11.26
CA PRO A 18 2.73 -4.35 -11.37
C PRO A 18 1.44 -3.57 -11.57
N ASP A 19 1.39 -2.36 -11.02
CA ASP A 19 0.24 -1.46 -11.17
C ASP A 19 0.14 -0.90 -12.61
N GLU A 20 1.27 -0.77 -13.32
CA GLU A 20 1.32 -0.36 -14.73
C GLU A 20 2.23 -1.26 -15.57
N ASP A 21 1.90 -1.41 -16.86
CA ASP A 21 2.69 -2.17 -17.82
C ASP A 21 4.12 -1.62 -17.96
N GLY A 22 5.10 -2.51 -17.88
CA GLY A 22 6.53 -2.17 -17.99
C GLY A 22 7.17 -1.68 -16.69
N LYS A 23 6.42 -1.54 -15.59
CA LYS A 23 6.97 -1.29 -14.25
C LYS A 23 7.31 -2.61 -13.52
N PRO A 24 8.29 -2.61 -12.60
CA PRO A 24 8.48 -3.74 -11.69
C PRO A 24 7.26 -3.90 -10.76
N PRO A 25 7.00 -5.11 -10.25
CA PRO A 25 5.98 -5.31 -9.23
C PRO A 25 6.33 -4.54 -7.95
N ARG A 26 5.31 -4.05 -7.26
CA ARG A 26 5.44 -3.38 -5.96
C ARG A 26 6.10 -4.31 -4.92
N PRO A 27 6.84 -3.78 -3.93
CA PRO A 27 7.37 -4.57 -2.83
C PRO A 27 6.28 -5.33 -2.09
N ALA A 28 6.58 -6.56 -1.66
CA ALA A 28 5.63 -7.40 -0.91
C ALA A 28 5.22 -6.80 0.45
N THR A 29 5.98 -5.82 0.94
CA THR A 29 5.75 -5.14 2.22
C THR A 29 4.81 -3.94 2.12
N GLU A 30 4.53 -3.43 0.91
CA GLU A 30 3.62 -2.30 0.72
C GLU A 30 2.18 -2.82 0.53
N PRO A 31 1.14 -2.08 0.96
CA PRO A 31 -0.23 -2.40 0.57
C PRO A 31 -0.53 -1.95 -0.86
N ARG A 32 -1.56 -2.53 -1.49
CA ARG A 32 -2.08 -2.03 -2.79
C ARG A 32 -2.57 -0.58 -2.64
N GLY A 33 -2.32 0.24 -3.65
CA GLY A 33 -2.73 1.65 -3.64
C GLY A 33 -1.90 2.54 -2.70
N ALA A 34 -0.75 2.06 -2.22
CA ALA A 34 0.22 2.84 -1.45
C ALA A 34 1.05 3.81 -2.33
N GLU A 35 0.76 3.90 -3.63
CA GLU A 35 1.41 4.84 -4.53
C GLU A 35 1.08 6.27 -4.06
N GLY A 36 2.07 6.94 -3.48
CA GLY A 36 1.87 8.23 -2.82
C GLY A 36 1.51 8.16 -1.33
N SER A 37 1.64 7.01 -0.65
CA SER A 37 1.76 6.98 0.82
C SER A 37 3.14 7.51 1.23
N SER A 38 3.42 8.74 0.80
CA SER A 38 4.22 9.61 1.63
C SER A 38 3.49 9.66 2.96
N ASN A 39 4.14 9.26 4.04
CA ASN A 39 3.77 9.72 5.36
C ASN A 39 4.03 11.25 5.38
N SER A 40 3.37 12.01 4.51
CA SER A 40 3.49 13.46 4.43
C SER A 40 2.62 14.01 5.54
N GLY A 41 3.23 14.24 6.70
CA GLY A 41 2.60 15.09 7.69
C GLY A 41 3.14 14.98 9.10
N GLU A 42 2.91 13.88 9.81
CA GLU A 42 2.61 14.03 11.24
C GLU A 42 3.26 12.97 12.14
N THR A 43 4.54 12.65 11.97
CA THR A 43 5.25 11.80 12.96
C THR A 43 6.66 12.29 13.30
N GLU A 44 6.89 13.60 13.35
CA GLU A 44 8.02 14.15 14.11
C GLU A 44 7.60 14.32 15.57
N THR A 45 7.35 13.18 16.22
CA THR A 45 7.11 13.12 17.66
C THR A 45 8.45 13.05 18.37
N ASP A 46 8.66 13.89 19.39
CA ASP A 46 9.89 13.83 20.20
C ASP A 46 10.02 12.43 20.84
N PRO A 47 11.13 11.69 20.60
CA PRO A 47 11.26 10.31 21.07
C PRO A 47 11.41 10.19 22.59
N ALA A 48 11.69 11.29 23.29
CA ALA A 48 11.75 11.35 24.74
C ALA A 48 10.40 11.66 25.39
N THR A 49 9.50 12.42 24.73
CA THR A 49 8.23 12.86 25.35
C THR A 49 6.95 12.35 24.68
N GLY A 50 6.98 12.00 23.39
CA GLY A 50 5.76 11.62 22.68
C GLY A 50 4.90 12.81 22.22
N GLU A 51 5.38 14.05 22.36
CA GLU A 51 4.63 15.25 21.95
C GLU A 51 4.89 15.62 20.48
N GLN A 52 3.86 16.18 19.82
CA GLN A 52 3.98 16.80 18.51
C GLN A 52 4.74 18.14 18.66
N ASN A 53 5.66 18.46 17.74
CA ASN A 53 6.35 19.76 17.72
C ASN A 53 5.42 20.92 17.31
#